data_AF-A0A3M9NEA6-F1
#
_entry.id   AF-A0A3M9NEA6-F1
#
_cell.length_a   1.000
_cell.length_b   1.000
_cell.length_c   1.000
_cell.angle_alpha   90.00
_cell.angle_beta   90.00
_cell.angle_gamma   90.00
#
_symmetry.space_group_name_H-M   'P 1'
#
loop_
_entity.id
_entity.type
_entity.pdbx_description
1 polymer ?
#
loop_
_entity_poly.entity_id
_entity_poly.type
_entity_poly.pdbx_seq_one_letter_code
_entity_poly.pdbx_strand_id
1 'polypeptide(L)'
;MSNYLYFLHEEQGLDNRFNVENRSGEGYNIVGLDDWKKLISLLLELIFSEQDEQSIARRRDTRINILRELTEITNSNFNIYEQQDLLENRSAEELVATLLLMRLRRFPTLPKNKCPRLFVSHRRDDAKFALRIAKLAEENGFAYWVDVLDPDLKMLQQKGVPEKIMPLITACIIEFALINCTHVIACLTGEWRGSMWIPYEYGRIRELPALNVNACAWIHPNLIKNDFPEYMLLGEISLNEKQITTWLETEYKFSNKNYCHLEKEDTKVFDGIEELPELSDVDIENKRKEFDQWLREGMPLKEDIIAPKTVTFKKPRE
;
A
#
# COMPACT_ATOMS: atom_id res chain seq x y z
N MET A 1 -6.39 15.07 11.18
CA MET A 1 -7.02 14.51 9.97
C MET A 1 -5.98 14.17 8.90
N SER A 2 -5.33 13.03 9.11
CA SER A 2 -4.09 12.55 8.49
C SER A 2 -4.09 12.37 6.97
N ASN A 3 -2.91 12.45 6.35
CA ASN A 3 -2.65 12.06 4.93
C ASN A 3 -2.82 10.56 4.66
N TYR A 4 -2.96 9.77 5.72
CA TYR A 4 -3.42 8.40 5.62
C TYR A 4 -4.95 8.37 5.49
N LEU A 5 -5.48 7.47 4.67
CA LEU A 5 -6.90 7.06 4.68
C LEU A 5 -7.26 6.36 6.02
N TYR A 6 -7.09 7.07 7.13
CA TYR A 6 -7.29 6.65 8.51
C TYR A 6 -8.66 7.12 9.01
N PHE A 7 -9.37 6.31 9.80
CA PHE A 7 -9.51 6.46 11.26
C PHE A 7 -10.41 5.33 11.82
N LEU A 8 -10.36 5.17 13.15
CA LEU A 8 -10.95 4.11 14.00
C LEU A 8 -12.36 3.63 13.61
N HIS A 9 -12.66 2.36 13.90
CA HIS A 9 -13.95 1.70 13.67
C HIS A 9 -15.02 2.14 14.69
N GLU A 10 -15.22 3.45 14.83
CA GLU A 10 -16.51 3.98 15.28
C GLU A 10 -17.36 4.16 14.03
N GLU A 11 -18.68 4.01 14.11
CA GLU A 11 -19.59 4.19 12.96
C GLU A 11 -19.40 5.57 12.29
N GLN A 12 -19.02 6.58 13.09
CA GLN A 12 -18.60 7.92 12.66
C GLN A 12 -17.22 7.96 11.95
N GLY A 13 -16.38 6.95 12.16
CA GLY A 13 -15.03 6.82 11.63
C GLY A 13 -14.98 6.39 10.16
N LEU A 14 -15.93 5.59 9.67
CA LEU A 14 -16.09 5.31 8.23
C LEU A 14 -16.56 6.56 7.48
N ASP A 15 -17.43 7.35 8.09
CA ASP A 15 -17.77 8.69 7.60
C ASP A 15 -16.56 9.61 7.66
N ASN A 16 -15.72 9.57 8.71
CA ASN A 16 -14.52 10.41 8.84
C ASN A 16 -13.34 9.99 7.94
N ARG A 17 -13.16 8.70 7.68
CA ARG A 17 -12.20 8.10 6.72
C ARG A 17 -12.38 8.66 5.31
N PHE A 18 -13.58 9.14 5.05
CA PHE A 18 -14.13 9.44 3.75
C PHE A 18 -15.02 10.69 3.77
N ASN A 19 -14.91 11.58 4.77
CA ASN A 19 -15.94 12.61 5.02
C ASN A 19 -15.89 13.69 3.95
N VAL A 20 -16.62 13.42 2.88
CA VAL A 20 -16.92 14.34 1.78
C VAL A 20 -18.00 15.32 2.21
N GLU A 21 -18.85 14.95 3.17
CA GLU A 21 -20.10 15.68 3.45
C GLU A 21 -19.85 17.01 4.16
N ASN A 22 -18.84 17.10 5.04
CA ASN A 22 -18.45 18.37 5.69
C ASN A 22 -17.42 19.19 4.89
N ARG A 23 -16.92 18.67 3.75
CA ARG A 23 -16.00 19.37 2.85
C ARG A 23 -16.60 19.37 1.46
N SER A 24 -17.61 20.22 1.25
CA SER A 24 -18.37 20.42 0.01
C SER A 24 -17.54 20.92 -1.20
N GLY A 25 -16.22 20.68 -1.23
CA GLY A 25 -15.37 20.86 -2.41
C GLY A 25 -15.37 19.61 -3.27
N GLU A 26 -15.44 19.79 -4.59
CA GLU A 26 -15.55 18.76 -5.66
C GLU A 26 -14.43 17.68 -5.72
N GLY A 27 -13.57 17.58 -4.70
CA GLY A 27 -12.31 16.84 -4.70
C GLY A 27 -12.34 15.42 -4.13
N TYR A 28 -13.31 15.06 -3.28
CA TYR A 28 -13.23 13.84 -2.44
C TYR A 28 -14.26 12.76 -2.74
N ASN A 29 -14.72 12.60 -3.97
CA ASN A 29 -15.59 11.47 -4.33
C ASN A 29 -14.86 10.12 -4.14
N ILE A 30 -15.43 9.23 -3.33
CA ILE A 30 -14.93 7.86 -3.08
C ILE A 30 -15.83 6.88 -3.80
N VAL A 31 -15.25 6.18 -4.74
CA VAL A 31 -15.99 5.31 -5.64
C VAL A 31 -16.38 4.04 -4.87
N GLY A 32 -17.66 3.67 -4.96
CA GLY A 32 -18.19 2.46 -4.34
C GLY A 32 -18.42 2.54 -2.83
N LEU A 33 -18.39 3.73 -2.22
CA LEU A 33 -18.55 3.89 -0.77
C LEU A 33 -19.89 3.34 -0.24
N ASP A 34 -20.99 3.59 -0.93
CA ASP A 34 -22.31 3.13 -0.49
C ASP A 34 -22.42 1.59 -0.52
N ASP A 35 -21.93 0.98 -1.59
CA ASP A 35 -21.86 -0.48 -1.73
C ASP A 35 -20.95 -1.09 -0.66
N TRP A 36 -19.80 -0.46 -0.40
CA TRP A 36 -18.89 -0.84 0.66
C TRP A 36 -19.59 -0.83 2.02
N LYS A 37 -20.11 0.33 2.45
CA LYS A 37 -20.78 0.50 3.75
C LYS A 37 -21.91 -0.50 3.94
N LYS A 38 -22.79 -0.65 2.94
CA LYS A 38 -23.93 -1.57 3.01
C LYS A 38 -23.48 -3.01 3.20
N LEU A 39 -22.57 -3.50 2.36
CA LEU A 39 -22.23 -4.91 2.33
C LEU A 39 -21.20 -5.31 3.39
N ILE A 40 -20.26 -4.42 3.74
CA ILE A 40 -19.28 -4.70 4.81
C ILE A 40 -19.98 -4.74 6.17
N SER A 41 -20.93 -3.84 6.45
CA SER A 41 -21.68 -3.84 7.71
C SER A 41 -22.50 -5.12 7.86
N LEU A 42 -23.19 -5.52 6.78
CA LEU A 42 -23.91 -6.79 6.73
C LEU A 42 -22.97 -7.99 6.95
N LEU A 43 -21.79 -7.98 6.34
CA LEU A 43 -20.82 -9.06 6.49
C LEU A 43 -20.30 -9.17 7.93
N LEU A 44 -19.91 -8.05 8.54
CA LEU A 44 -19.43 -8.01 9.92
C LEU A 44 -20.52 -8.45 10.90
N GLU A 45 -21.75 -8.02 10.68
CA GLU A 45 -22.91 -8.45 11.46
C GLU A 45 -23.12 -9.97 11.37
N LEU A 46 -23.04 -10.55 10.17
CA LEU A 46 -23.14 -12.00 10.02
C LEU A 46 -21.99 -12.72 10.74
N ILE A 47 -20.75 -12.28 10.57
CA ILE A 47 -19.58 -12.92 11.19
C ILE A 47 -19.66 -12.90 12.71
N PHE A 48 -20.10 -11.80 13.30
CA PHE A 48 -20.14 -11.62 14.75
C PHE A 48 -21.50 -11.89 15.40
N SER A 49 -22.51 -12.32 14.62
CA SER A 49 -23.81 -12.73 15.16
C SER A 49 -23.71 -14.02 15.98
N GLU A 50 -24.43 -14.07 17.10
CA GLU A 50 -24.59 -15.30 17.89
C GLU A 50 -25.37 -16.36 17.08
N GLN A 51 -25.19 -17.65 17.40
CA GLN A 51 -25.88 -18.76 16.72
C GLN A 51 -27.24 -19.08 17.33
N ASP A 52 -28.10 -18.07 17.49
CA ASP A 52 -29.49 -18.27 17.91
C ASP A 52 -30.43 -18.55 16.71
N GLU A 53 -31.68 -18.98 16.99
CA GLU A 53 -32.65 -19.29 15.93
C GLU A 53 -32.98 -18.08 15.04
N GLN A 54 -32.99 -16.87 15.62
CA GLN A 54 -33.29 -15.64 14.89
C GLN A 54 -32.15 -15.30 13.91
N SER A 55 -30.90 -15.55 14.30
CA SER A 55 -29.73 -15.35 13.46
C SER A 55 -29.66 -16.37 12.33
N ILE A 56 -30.08 -17.63 12.57
CA ILE A 56 -30.18 -18.66 11.53
C ILE A 56 -31.20 -18.27 10.47
N ALA A 57 -32.40 -17.84 10.88
CA ALA A 57 -33.43 -17.36 9.96
C ALA A 57 -32.92 -16.16 9.15
N ARG A 58 -32.29 -15.19 9.81
CA ARG A 58 -31.70 -14.02 9.16
C ARG A 58 -30.60 -14.39 8.16
N ARG A 59 -29.68 -15.28 8.51
CA ARG A 59 -28.62 -15.80 7.61
C ARG A 59 -29.22 -16.43 6.35
N ARG A 60 -30.33 -17.17 6.49
CA ARG A 60 -31.07 -17.76 5.36
C ARG A 60 -31.68 -16.69 4.45
N ASP A 61 -32.33 -15.69 5.03
CA ASP A 61 -32.95 -14.61 4.26
C ASP A 61 -31.90 -13.76 3.55
N THR A 62 -30.82 -13.40 4.24
CA THR A 62 -29.68 -12.70 3.64
C THR A 62 -29.10 -13.51 2.49
N ARG A 63 -28.88 -14.80 2.68
CA ARG A 63 -28.40 -15.70 1.61
C ARG A 63 -29.30 -15.64 0.39
N ILE A 64 -30.62 -15.79 0.54
CA ILE A 64 -31.58 -15.77 -0.57
C ILE A 64 -31.51 -14.43 -1.32
N ASN A 65 -31.50 -13.32 -0.58
CA ASN A 65 -31.42 -11.98 -1.17
C ASN A 65 -30.12 -11.77 -1.96
N ILE A 66 -28.98 -12.20 -1.41
CA ILE A 66 -27.67 -12.04 -2.06
C ILE A 66 -27.54 -12.92 -3.29
N LEU A 67 -28.05 -14.16 -3.25
CA LEU A 67 -28.07 -15.02 -4.44
C LEU A 67 -28.87 -14.40 -5.58
N ARG A 68 -30.03 -13.80 -5.28
CA ARG A 68 -30.82 -13.06 -6.26
C ARG A 68 -30.02 -11.90 -6.87
N GLU A 69 -29.39 -11.06 -6.05
CA GLU A 69 -28.57 -9.95 -6.53
C GLU A 69 -27.37 -10.42 -7.38
N LEU A 70 -26.68 -11.48 -6.95
CA LEU A 70 -25.59 -12.09 -7.72
C LEU A 70 -26.08 -12.57 -9.08
N THR A 71 -27.25 -13.21 -9.12
CA THR A 71 -27.86 -13.73 -10.35
C THR A 71 -28.20 -12.59 -11.32
N GLU A 72 -28.78 -11.50 -10.82
CA GLU A 72 -29.06 -10.30 -11.63
C GLU A 72 -27.77 -9.70 -12.21
N ILE A 73 -26.69 -9.67 -11.43
CA ILE A 73 -25.37 -9.20 -11.83
C ILE A 73 -24.72 -10.12 -12.87
N THR A 74 -24.86 -11.44 -12.78
CA THR A 74 -24.22 -12.40 -13.69
C THR A 74 -24.98 -12.56 -15.00
N ASN A 75 -26.31 -12.52 -14.97
CA ASN A 75 -27.18 -12.73 -16.13
C ASN A 75 -26.96 -11.69 -17.24
N SER A 76 -26.34 -10.55 -16.90
CA SER A 76 -26.04 -9.52 -17.89
C SER A 76 -24.83 -9.85 -18.78
N ASN A 77 -23.95 -10.81 -18.45
CA ASN A 77 -22.69 -11.02 -19.19
C ASN A 77 -22.05 -12.43 -19.14
N PHE A 78 -22.56 -13.41 -18.37
CA PHE A 78 -21.85 -14.68 -18.15
C PHE A 78 -22.76 -15.93 -18.17
N ASN A 79 -22.19 -17.09 -18.50
CA ASN A 79 -22.90 -18.37 -18.60
C ASN A 79 -23.24 -18.92 -17.20
N ILE A 80 -24.52 -18.93 -16.85
CA ILE A 80 -25.04 -19.08 -15.47
C ILE A 80 -24.93 -20.52 -14.94
N TYR A 81 -25.01 -21.51 -15.83
CA TYR A 81 -25.19 -22.91 -15.45
C TYR A 81 -23.96 -23.56 -14.78
N GLU A 82 -22.73 -23.10 -15.08
CA GLU A 82 -21.53 -23.64 -14.44
C GLU A 82 -21.25 -23.03 -13.06
N GLN A 83 -21.86 -21.87 -12.73
CA GLN A 83 -21.60 -21.17 -11.47
C GLN A 83 -22.64 -21.44 -10.39
N GLN A 84 -23.78 -22.02 -10.73
CA GLN A 84 -24.87 -22.25 -9.79
C GLN A 84 -24.45 -23.25 -8.69
N ASP A 85 -23.82 -24.37 -9.07
CA ASP A 85 -23.28 -25.37 -8.12
C ASP A 85 -22.17 -24.78 -7.20
N LEU A 86 -21.41 -23.80 -7.71
CA LEU A 86 -20.34 -23.12 -6.96
C LEU A 86 -20.87 -22.12 -5.92
N LEU A 87 -22.08 -21.58 -6.12
CA LEU A 87 -22.72 -20.64 -5.20
C LEU A 87 -23.59 -21.36 -4.16
N GLU A 88 -24.18 -22.50 -4.52
CA GLU A 88 -25.06 -23.27 -3.63
C GLU A 88 -24.33 -23.82 -2.39
N ASN A 89 -23.03 -24.07 -2.47
CA ASN A 89 -22.26 -24.63 -1.37
C ASN A 89 -21.55 -23.60 -0.47
N ARG A 90 -21.66 -22.29 -0.77
CA ARG A 90 -21.03 -21.21 0.01
C ARG A 90 -21.85 -20.84 1.23
N SER A 91 -21.24 -20.31 2.27
CA SER A 91 -21.91 -19.65 3.41
C SER A 91 -22.54 -18.30 3.01
N ALA A 92 -23.40 -17.73 3.88
CA ALA A 92 -23.98 -16.41 3.63
C ALA A 92 -22.91 -15.32 3.58
N GLU A 93 -21.92 -15.42 4.46
CA GLU A 93 -20.76 -14.53 4.54
C GLU A 93 -19.91 -14.56 3.28
N GLU A 94 -19.58 -15.76 2.79
CA GLU A 94 -18.83 -15.92 1.54
C GLU A 94 -19.59 -15.32 0.35
N LEU A 95 -20.92 -15.45 0.31
CA LEU A 95 -21.73 -14.85 -0.74
C LEU A 95 -21.77 -13.32 -0.66
N VAL A 96 -21.91 -12.75 0.54
CA VAL A 96 -21.87 -11.28 0.74
C VAL A 96 -20.51 -10.73 0.32
N ALA A 97 -19.41 -11.36 0.75
CA ALA A 97 -18.06 -10.97 0.35
C ALA A 97 -17.85 -11.10 -1.17
N THR A 98 -18.36 -12.18 -1.78
CA THR A 98 -18.29 -12.39 -3.23
C THR A 98 -19.05 -11.29 -3.98
N LEU A 99 -20.28 -10.96 -3.55
CA LEU A 99 -21.08 -9.89 -4.13
C LEU A 99 -20.38 -8.53 -4.03
N LEU A 100 -19.85 -8.21 -2.84
CA LEU A 100 -19.09 -6.97 -2.63
C LEU A 100 -17.90 -6.90 -3.58
N LEU A 101 -17.07 -7.94 -3.64
CA LEU A 101 -15.91 -7.98 -4.52
C LEU A 101 -16.30 -7.83 -6.00
N MET A 102 -17.40 -8.46 -6.43
CA MET A 102 -17.92 -8.33 -7.79
C MET A 102 -18.38 -6.90 -8.11
N ARG A 103 -19.07 -6.24 -7.18
CA ARG A 103 -19.48 -4.83 -7.34
C ARG A 103 -18.27 -3.90 -7.37
N LEU A 104 -17.34 -4.08 -6.44
CA LEU A 104 -16.11 -3.29 -6.37
C LEU A 104 -15.32 -3.32 -7.67
N ARG A 105 -15.14 -4.51 -8.26
CA ARG A 105 -14.41 -4.69 -9.53
C ARG A 105 -15.08 -4.06 -10.76
N ARG A 106 -16.36 -3.71 -10.67
CA ARG A 106 -17.11 -3.02 -11.74
C ARG A 106 -16.95 -1.52 -11.70
N PHE A 107 -16.54 -0.95 -10.57
CA PHE A 107 -16.26 0.46 -10.51
C PHE A 107 -15.03 0.80 -11.36
N PRO A 108 -15.07 1.95 -12.08
CA PRO A 108 -13.86 2.47 -12.70
C PRO A 108 -12.87 2.88 -11.62
N THR A 109 -11.57 2.72 -11.90
CA THR A 109 -10.53 3.33 -11.06
C THR A 109 -10.64 4.85 -11.12
N LEU A 110 -10.22 5.52 -10.04
CA LEU A 110 -10.23 6.98 -10.02
C LEU A 110 -9.43 7.56 -11.20
N PRO A 111 -9.97 8.55 -11.93
CA PRO A 111 -9.26 9.15 -13.04
C PRO A 111 -8.07 10.00 -12.54
N LYS A 112 -7.03 10.11 -13.39
CA LYS A 112 -5.77 10.81 -13.07
C LYS A 112 -5.95 12.28 -12.68
N ASN A 113 -7.06 12.91 -13.10
CA ASN A 113 -7.39 14.30 -12.78
C ASN A 113 -8.05 14.48 -11.41
N LYS A 114 -8.11 13.43 -10.57
CA LYS A 114 -8.51 13.52 -9.16
C LYS A 114 -7.29 13.68 -8.27
N CYS A 115 -7.53 13.80 -6.98
CA CYS A 115 -6.45 13.96 -6.02
C CYS A 115 -5.45 12.77 -6.13
N PRO A 116 -4.14 12.98 -6.30
CA PRO A 116 -3.14 11.91 -6.26
C PRO A 116 -3.22 11.06 -4.99
N ARG A 117 -3.35 9.75 -5.19
CA ARG A 117 -3.47 8.75 -4.13
C ARG A 117 -2.63 7.53 -4.48
N LEU A 118 -1.70 7.16 -3.61
CA LEU A 118 -0.76 6.06 -3.81
C LEU A 118 -1.18 4.82 -3.02
N PHE A 119 -1.37 3.70 -3.70
CA PHE A 119 -1.45 2.39 -3.06
C PHE A 119 -0.05 1.79 -2.94
N VAL A 120 0.35 1.37 -1.73
CA VAL A 120 1.66 0.74 -1.51
C VAL A 120 1.47 -0.77 -1.36
N SER A 121 1.70 -1.49 -2.45
CA SER A 121 1.67 -2.95 -2.51
C SER A 121 2.94 -3.52 -1.89
N HIS A 122 2.80 -4.46 -0.95
CA HIS A 122 3.95 -5.04 -0.26
C HIS A 122 3.59 -6.39 0.36
N ARG A 123 4.61 -7.14 0.79
CA ARG A 123 4.41 -8.29 1.69
C ARG A 123 4.42 -7.81 3.13
N ARG A 124 3.72 -8.52 4.02
CA ARG A 124 3.69 -8.22 5.47
C ARG A 124 5.09 -8.01 6.08
N ASP A 125 6.08 -8.79 5.68
CA ASP A 125 7.46 -8.70 6.20
C ASP A 125 8.19 -7.42 5.73
N ASP A 126 7.67 -6.77 4.68
CA ASP A 126 8.20 -5.55 4.07
C ASP A 126 7.52 -4.28 4.58
N ALA A 127 6.67 -4.40 5.60
CA ALA A 127 5.86 -3.30 6.14
C ALA A 127 6.67 -2.03 6.43
N LYS A 128 7.89 -2.17 6.97
CA LYS A 128 8.76 -1.01 7.29
C LYS A 128 9.11 -0.19 6.04
N PHE A 129 9.40 -0.85 4.91
CA PHE A 129 9.73 -0.18 3.66
C PHE A 129 8.48 0.43 3.03
N ALA A 130 7.35 -0.27 3.09
CA ALA A 130 6.07 0.26 2.63
C ALA A 130 5.66 1.53 3.39
N LEU A 131 5.88 1.57 4.71
CA LEU A 131 5.65 2.75 5.53
C LEU A 131 6.59 3.91 5.17
N ARG A 132 7.85 3.62 4.84
CA ARG A 132 8.79 4.64 4.36
C ARG A 132 8.34 5.21 3.01
N ILE A 133 7.91 4.38 2.07
CA ILE A 133 7.37 4.81 0.79
C ILE A 133 6.12 5.67 0.97
N ALA A 134 5.23 5.29 1.89
CA ALA A 134 4.06 6.08 2.24
C ALA A 134 4.41 7.48 2.80
N LYS A 135 5.48 7.57 3.60
CA LYS A 135 6.02 8.86 4.06
C LYS A 135 6.51 9.71 2.87
N LEU A 136 7.25 9.12 1.93
CA LEU A 136 7.67 9.83 0.71
C LEU A 136 6.47 10.32 -0.10
N ALA A 137 5.40 9.52 -0.20
CA ALA A 137 4.15 9.92 -0.84
C ALA A 137 3.53 11.16 -0.16
N GLU A 138 3.43 11.13 1.16
CA GLU A 138 2.92 12.24 1.98
C GLU A 138 3.72 13.53 1.76
N GLU A 139 5.06 13.44 1.82
CA GLU A 139 5.98 14.56 1.61
C GLU A 139 5.84 15.18 0.21
N ASN A 140 5.39 14.39 -0.77
CA ASN A 140 5.16 14.80 -2.16
C ASN A 140 3.69 15.11 -2.48
N GLY A 141 2.83 15.26 -1.46
CA GLY A 141 1.45 15.70 -1.63
C GLY A 141 0.47 14.61 -2.08
N PHE A 142 0.86 13.33 -2.03
CA PHE A 142 -0.04 12.21 -2.25
C PHE A 142 -0.70 11.80 -0.94
N ALA A 143 -2.00 11.53 -0.98
CA ALA A 143 -2.57 10.65 0.06
C ALA A 143 -2.14 9.21 -0.23
N TYR A 144 -2.18 8.33 0.77
CA TYR A 144 -1.68 6.96 0.58
C TYR A 144 -2.52 5.91 1.30
N TRP A 145 -2.38 4.66 0.84
CA TRP A 145 -2.97 3.48 1.44
C TRP A 145 -1.93 2.37 1.61
N VAL A 146 -1.88 1.75 2.80
CA VAL A 146 -0.95 0.69 3.18
C VAL A 146 -1.68 -0.31 4.09
N ASP A 147 -1.83 -1.57 3.69
CA ASP A 147 -2.70 -2.53 4.40
C ASP A 147 -2.34 -2.73 5.89
N VAL A 148 -1.05 -2.68 6.27
CA VAL A 148 -0.61 -2.81 7.66
C VAL A 148 -1.04 -1.66 8.57
N LEU A 149 -1.56 -0.58 8.00
CA LEU A 149 -2.16 0.52 8.74
C LEU A 149 -3.70 0.44 8.75
N ASP A 150 -4.31 -0.49 8.02
CA ASP A 150 -5.77 -0.67 7.96
C ASP A 150 -6.29 -1.26 9.29
N PRO A 151 -7.15 -0.53 10.01
CA PRO A 151 -7.66 -0.95 11.32
C PRO A 151 -8.67 -2.10 11.21
N ASP A 152 -9.43 -2.16 10.11
CA ASP A 152 -10.43 -3.21 9.90
C ASP A 152 -9.72 -4.54 9.72
N LEU A 153 -8.66 -4.56 8.90
CA LEU A 153 -7.83 -5.74 8.70
C LEU A 153 -7.18 -6.21 10.01
N LYS A 154 -6.67 -5.29 10.84
CA LYS A 154 -6.13 -5.60 12.18
C LYS A 154 -7.19 -6.18 13.11
N MET A 155 -8.37 -5.54 13.17
CA MET A 155 -9.48 -6.00 14.00
C MET A 155 -9.93 -7.41 13.58
N LEU A 156 -10.08 -7.65 12.27
CA LEU A 156 -10.51 -8.94 11.73
C LEU A 156 -9.52 -10.06 12.05
N GLN A 157 -8.21 -9.77 11.94
CA GLN A 157 -7.15 -10.70 12.34
C GLN A 157 -7.22 -11.03 13.84
N GLN A 158 -7.55 -10.06 14.70
CA GLN A 158 -7.65 -10.25 16.15
C GLN A 158 -8.92 -11.00 16.58
N LYS A 159 -10.04 -10.78 15.89
CA LYS A 159 -11.34 -11.37 16.25
C LYS A 159 -11.56 -12.82 15.78
N GLY A 160 -10.56 -13.44 15.16
CA GLY A 160 -10.62 -14.86 14.80
C GLY A 160 -11.63 -15.16 13.69
N VAL A 161 -11.72 -14.30 12.67
CA VAL A 161 -12.56 -14.52 11.49
C VAL A 161 -12.24 -15.88 10.86
N PRO A 162 -13.24 -16.65 10.38
CA PRO A 162 -12.99 -17.95 9.76
C PRO A 162 -11.98 -17.87 8.62
N GLU A 163 -11.04 -18.82 8.58
CA GLU A 163 -9.90 -18.84 7.64
C GLU A 163 -10.35 -18.79 6.17
N LYS A 164 -11.48 -19.42 5.83
CA LYS A 164 -12.04 -19.40 4.47
C LYS A 164 -12.54 -18.02 4.04
N ILE A 165 -13.04 -17.21 4.97
CA ILE A 165 -13.64 -15.91 4.69
C ILE A 165 -12.57 -14.82 4.68
N MET A 166 -11.54 -14.94 5.51
CA MET A 166 -10.51 -13.91 5.68
C MET A 166 -9.88 -13.45 4.35
N PRO A 167 -9.45 -14.33 3.42
CA PRO A 167 -8.93 -13.91 2.13
C PRO A 167 -9.93 -13.13 1.26
N LEU A 168 -11.22 -13.46 1.33
CA LEU A 168 -12.26 -12.74 0.59
C LEU A 168 -12.47 -11.33 1.13
N ILE A 169 -12.46 -11.17 2.46
CA ILE A 169 -12.57 -9.83 3.06
C ILE A 169 -11.34 -9.00 2.76
N THR A 170 -10.14 -9.57 2.91
CA THR A 170 -8.88 -8.92 2.53
C THR A 170 -8.92 -8.47 1.07
N ALA A 171 -9.39 -9.32 0.16
CA ALA A 171 -9.56 -8.96 -1.25
C ALA A 171 -10.56 -7.80 -1.43
N CYS A 172 -11.66 -7.75 -0.67
CA CYS A 172 -12.60 -6.63 -0.71
C CYS A 172 -11.95 -5.33 -0.25
N ILE A 173 -11.24 -5.35 0.88
CA ILE A 173 -10.53 -4.19 1.44
C ILE A 173 -9.51 -3.65 0.43
N ILE A 174 -8.66 -4.53 -0.09
CA ILE A 174 -7.64 -4.18 -1.10
C ILE A 174 -8.31 -3.65 -2.37
N GLU A 175 -9.36 -4.30 -2.87
CA GLU A 175 -10.05 -3.85 -4.07
C GLU A 175 -10.66 -2.46 -3.89
N PHE A 176 -11.28 -2.21 -2.74
CA PHE A 176 -11.85 -0.91 -2.42
C PHE A 176 -10.78 0.18 -2.31
N ALA A 177 -9.60 -0.14 -1.77
CA ALA A 177 -8.45 0.76 -1.76
C ALA A 177 -7.94 1.03 -3.19
N LEU A 178 -7.74 -0.02 -4.00
CA LEU A 178 -7.23 0.09 -5.37
C LEU A 178 -8.12 0.94 -6.27
N ILE A 179 -9.45 0.78 -6.24
CA ILE A 179 -10.35 1.62 -7.05
C ILE A 179 -10.31 3.09 -6.62
N ASN A 180 -9.87 3.37 -5.39
CA ASN A 180 -9.77 4.70 -4.79
C ASN A 180 -8.34 5.26 -4.75
N CYS A 181 -7.37 4.58 -5.38
CA CYS A 181 -6.02 5.07 -5.60
C CYS A 181 -5.80 5.37 -7.09
N THR A 182 -4.98 6.39 -7.38
CA THR A 182 -4.64 6.76 -8.77
C THR A 182 -3.31 6.15 -9.22
N HIS A 183 -2.45 5.79 -8.26
CA HIS A 183 -1.13 5.23 -8.49
C HIS A 183 -0.93 4.02 -7.60
N VAL A 184 -0.01 3.14 -8.00
CA VAL A 184 0.45 2.03 -7.17
C VAL A 184 1.96 1.92 -7.25
N ILE A 185 2.55 1.61 -6.11
CA ILE A 185 3.96 1.24 -6.01
C ILE A 185 4.09 -0.12 -5.33
N ALA A 186 4.84 -1.04 -5.95
CA ALA A 186 5.17 -2.33 -5.38
C ALA A 186 6.52 -2.31 -4.67
N CYS A 187 6.58 -2.79 -3.44
CA CYS A 187 7.79 -2.95 -2.65
C CYS A 187 8.33 -4.38 -2.81
N LEU A 188 9.52 -4.53 -3.40
CA LEU A 188 10.10 -5.84 -3.72
C LEU A 188 11.42 -6.06 -2.96
N THR A 189 11.38 -6.92 -1.94
CA THR A 189 12.55 -7.37 -1.17
C THR A 189 12.84 -8.86 -1.39
N GLY A 190 13.92 -9.42 -0.83
CA GLY A 190 14.16 -10.86 -0.89
C GLY A 190 12.97 -11.72 -0.40
N GLU A 191 12.12 -11.17 0.47
CA GLU A 191 10.94 -11.83 1.02
C GLU A 191 9.72 -11.76 0.11
N TRP A 192 9.72 -10.97 -0.98
CA TRP A 192 8.52 -10.84 -1.83
C TRP A 192 8.08 -12.18 -2.45
N ARG A 193 9.03 -13.12 -2.64
CA ARG A 193 8.80 -14.42 -3.28
C ARG A 193 7.63 -15.19 -2.66
N GLY A 194 6.74 -15.66 -3.51
CA GLY A 194 5.54 -16.41 -3.10
C GLY A 194 4.37 -15.53 -2.65
N SER A 195 4.52 -14.20 -2.62
CA SER A 195 3.39 -13.29 -2.45
C SER A 195 2.47 -13.37 -3.66
N MET A 196 1.24 -13.83 -3.45
CA MET A 196 0.18 -13.80 -4.47
C MET A 196 -0.54 -12.44 -4.51
N TRP A 197 -0.37 -11.61 -3.49
CA TRP A 197 -1.02 -10.30 -3.39
C TRP A 197 -0.35 -9.23 -4.25
N ILE A 198 0.98 -9.20 -4.30
CA ILE A 198 1.71 -8.19 -5.11
C ILE A 198 1.33 -8.29 -6.61
N PRO A 199 1.37 -9.47 -7.26
CA PRO A 199 0.89 -9.59 -8.64
C PRO A 199 -0.59 -9.22 -8.79
N TYR A 200 -1.43 -9.58 -7.82
CA TYR A 200 -2.85 -9.25 -7.83
C TYR A 200 -3.08 -7.72 -7.81
N GLU A 201 -2.42 -7.01 -6.90
CA GLU A 201 -2.55 -5.57 -6.68
C GLU A 201 -1.95 -4.77 -7.84
N TYR A 202 -0.71 -5.09 -8.22
CA TYR A 202 -0.03 -4.45 -9.33
C TYR A 202 -0.70 -4.74 -10.69
N GLY A 203 -1.27 -5.93 -10.85
CA GLY A 203 -2.01 -6.32 -12.06
C GLY A 203 -3.35 -5.60 -12.24
N ARG A 204 -3.86 -4.86 -11.24
CA ARG A 204 -5.11 -4.09 -11.40
C ARG A 204 -4.93 -2.83 -12.24
N ILE A 205 -3.70 -2.42 -12.55
CA ILE A 205 -3.46 -1.30 -13.44
C ILE A 205 -3.70 -1.75 -14.88
N ARG A 206 -4.82 -1.30 -15.45
CA ARG A 206 -5.34 -1.78 -16.74
C ARG A 206 -4.81 -1.01 -17.95
N GLU A 207 -3.99 0.02 -17.73
CA GLU A 207 -3.43 0.81 -18.83
C GLU A 207 -2.34 0.03 -19.56
N LEU A 208 -2.25 0.25 -20.88
CA LEU A 208 -1.31 -0.49 -21.73
C LEU A 208 0.15 -0.27 -21.26
N PRO A 209 1.00 -1.31 -21.33
CA PRO A 209 2.44 -1.20 -21.08
C PRO A 209 3.11 -0.09 -21.89
N ALA A 210 4.15 0.54 -21.34
CA ALA A 210 4.88 1.69 -21.90
C ALA A 210 4.17 3.06 -21.87
N LEU A 211 2.94 3.13 -21.33
CA LEU A 211 2.22 4.39 -21.07
C LEU A 211 1.83 4.56 -19.59
N ASN A 212 2.11 3.56 -18.76
CA ASN A 212 1.57 3.47 -17.42
C ASN A 212 2.50 4.13 -16.40
N VAL A 213 2.58 5.46 -16.47
CA VAL A 213 3.32 6.31 -15.52
C VAL A 213 2.78 6.24 -14.09
N ASN A 214 1.62 5.60 -13.90
CA ASN A 214 0.95 5.46 -12.61
C ASN A 214 1.42 4.25 -11.79
N ALA A 215 2.30 3.44 -12.36
CA ALA A 215 2.82 2.22 -11.78
C ALA A 215 4.30 2.39 -11.46
N CYS A 216 4.72 2.01 -10.26
CA CYS A 216 6.14 1.95 -9.91
C CYS A 216 6.49 0.66 -9.14
N ALA A 217 7.72 0.19 -9.27
CA ALA A 217 8.28 -0.83 -8.41
C ALA A 217 9.53 -0.27 -7.72
N TRP A 218 9.58 -0.34 -6.40
CA TRP A 218 10.82 -0.17 -5.66
C TRP A 218 11.50 -1.52 -5.48
N ILE A 219 12.76 -1.61 -5.89
CA ILE A 219 13.57 -2.82 -5.78
C ILE A 219 14.57 -2.64 -4.64
N HIS A 220 14.48 -3.51 -3.64
CA HIS A 220 15.48 -3.59 -2.58
C HIS A 220 16.86 -3.95 -3.18
N PRO A 221 17.97 -3.31 -2.77
CA PRO A 221 19.30 -3.58 -3.34
C PRO A 221 19.77 -5.04 -3.26
N ASN A 222 19.34 -5.76 -2.21
CA ASN A 222 19.59 -7.20 -2.03
C ASN A 222 18.73 -8.13 -2.92
N LEU A 223 17.78 -7.60 -3.70
CA LEU A 223 16.97 -8.45 -4.57
C LEU A 223 17.82 -9.01 -5.72
N ILE A 224 17.79 -10.33 -5.90
CA ILE A 224 18.50 -10.96 -7.02
C ILE A 224 17.75 -10.59 -8.31
N LYS A 225 18.48 -10.10 -9.31
CA LYS A 225 17.90 -9.64 -10.59
C LYS A 225 16.98 -10.66 -11.26
N ASN A 226 17.29 -11.95 -11.16
CA ASN A 226 16.48 -13.02 -11.76
C ASN A 226 15.15 -13.26 -11.01
N ASP A 227 15.00 -12.74 -9.79
CA ASP A 227 13.72 -12.76 -9.08
C ASP A 227 12.85 -11.56 -9.44
N PHE A 228 13.32 -10.61 -10.25
CA PHE A 228 12.48 -9.48 -10.63
C PHE A 228 11.41 -9.95 -11.63
N PRO A 229 10.10 -9.83 -11.32
CA PRO A 229 9.07 -10.34 -12.20
C PRO A 229 8.97 -9.53 -13.48
N GLU A 230 8.86 -10.21 -14.63
CA GLU A 230 8.80 -9.53 -15.94
C GLU A 230 7.62 -8.55 -16.05
N TYR A 231 6.47 -8.84 -15.40
CA TYR A 231 5.30 -7.95 -15.43
C TYR A 231 5.55 -6.62 -14.69
N MET A 232 6.56 -6.52 -13.84
CA MET A 232 6.94 -5.27 -13.18
C MET A 232 7.67 -4.32 -14.13
N LEU A 233 8.23 -4.83 -15.24
CA LEU A 233 8.84 -4.01 -16.30
C LEU A 233 7.82 -3.13 -17.04
N LEU A 234 6.52 -3.31 -16.78
CA LEU A 234 5.46 -2.54 -17.42
C LEU A 234 5.25 -1.15 -16.78
N GLY A 235 5.86 -0.89 -15.61
CA GLY A 235 5.84 0.40 -14.91
C GLY A 235 7.25 0.91 -14.59
N GLU A 236 7.33 2.01 -13.84
CA GLU A 236 8.61 2.62 -13.51
C GLU A 236 9.38 1.87 -12.43
N ILE A 237 10.70 1.87 -12.54
CA ILE A 237 11.57 1.14 -11.60
C ILE A 237 12.41 2.13 -10.80
N SER A 238 12.29 2.05 -9.48
CA SER A 238 13.07 2.84 -8.52
C SER A 238 13.97 1.94 -7.69
N LEU A 239 15.21 2.39 -7.50
CA LEU A 239 16.26 1.70 -6.74
C LEU A 239 16.57 2.42 -5.41
N ASN A 240 16.14 3.66 -5.25
CA ASN A 240 16.36 4.49 -4.07
C ASN A 240 15.24 5.52 -3.88
N GLU A 241 15.24 6.19 -2.72
CA GLU A 241 14.22 7.18 -2.39
C GLU A 241 14.20 8.35 -3.36
N LYS A 242 15.36 8.80 -3.84
CA LYS A 242 15.46 9.91 -4.78
C LYS A 242 14.68 9.63 -6.07
N GLN A 243 14.74 8.41 -6.58
CA GLN A 243 13.99 8.00 -7.77
C GLN A 243 12.48 7.96 -7.49
N ILE A 244 12.06 7.43 -6.33
CA ILE A 244 10.65 7.43 -5.91
C ILE A 244 10.13 8.87 -5.80
N THR A 245 10.85 9.75 -5.13
CA THR A 245 10.49 11.17 -4.98
C THR A 245 10.42 11.86 -6.34
N THR A 246 11.39 11.63 -7.23
CA THR A 246 11.36 12.20 -8.59
C THR A 246 10.12 11.76 -9.37
N TRP A 247 9.75 10.48 -9.26
CA TRP A 247 8.54 9.93 -9.87
C TRP A 247 7.27 10.59 -9.30
N LEU A 248 7.14 10.64 -7.97
CA LEU A 248 6.00 11.28 -7.29
C LEU A 248 5.88 12.76 -7.64
N GLU A 249 6.96 13.53 -7.62
CA GLU A 249 6.95 14.94 -8.02
C GLU A 249 6.49 15.15 -9.47
N THR A 250 6.91 14.25 -10.36
CA THR A 250 6.55 14.29 -11.77
C THR A 250 5.06 14.04 -11.96
N GLU A 251 4.55 12.98 -11.33
CA GLU A 251 3.13 12.64 -11.36
C GLU A 251 2.25 13.68 -10.67
N TYR A 252 2.72 14.27 -9.56
CA TYR A 252 2.03 15.37 -8.90
C TYR A 252 1.84 16.57 -9.84
N LYS A 253 2.89 16.96 -10.58
CA LYS A 253 2.82 18.04 -11.58
C LYS A 253 1.85 17.71 -12.70
N PHE A 254 1.80 16.46 -13.17
CA PHE A 254 0.86 16.02 -14.20
C PHE A 254 -0.61 16.00 -13.75
N SER A 255 -0.87 15.79 -12.45
CA SER A 255 -2.23 15.81 -11.91
C SER A 255 -2.93 17.18 -12.05
N ASN A 256 -2.16 18.24 -12.33
CA ASN A 256 -2.64 19.61 -12.60
C ASN A 256 -3.59 20.15 -11.51
N LYS A 257 -3.44 19.68 -10.26
CA LYS A 257 -4.26 20.07 -9.12
C LYS A 257 -3.42 20.67 -7.99
N ASN A 258 -3.88 21.82 -7.51
CA ASN A 258 -3.22 22.59 -6.45
C ASN A 258 -3.67 22.20 -5.03
N TYR A 259 -4.67 21.32 -4.87
CA TYR A 259 -5.38 21.15 -3.60
C TYR A 259 -5.72 19.69 -3.29
N CYS A 260 -4.71 18.86 -3.06
CA CYS A 260 -4.84 17.69 -2.19
C CYS A 260 -4.42 17.98 -0.75
N HIS A 261 -3.84 19.16 -0.50
CA HIS A 261 -3.28 19.51 0.79
C HIS A 261 -4.36 19.49 1.87
N LEU A 262 -4.27 18.45 2.71
CA LEU A 262 -4.87 18.46 4.03
C LEU A 262 -4.16 19.53 4.86
N GLU A 263 -4.88 20.13 5.80
CA GLU A 263 -4.31 21.09 6.72
C GLU A 263 -3.13 20.45 7.49
N LYS A 264 -2.04 21.20 7.67
CA LYS A 264 -0.74 20.69 8.17
C LYS A 264 -0.76 20.08 9.58
N GLU A 265 -1.84 20.20 10.33
CA GLU A 265 -1.92 19.79 11.75
C GLU A 265 -1.98 18.26 11.96
N ASP A 266 -1.86 17.50 10.87
CA ASP A 266 -2.45 16.18 10.80
C ASP A 266 -1.51 15.05 10.36
N THR A 267 -0.26 15.39 10.05
CA THR A 267 0.80 14.42 9.75
C THR A 267 0.94 13.47 10.94
N LYS A 268 0.58 12.19 10.73
CA LYS A 268 1.00 11.15 11.67
C LYS A 268 2.51 11.18 11.67
N VAL A 269 3.06 11.26 12.87
CA VAL A 269 4.47 11.41 13.10
C VAL A 269 5.16 10.11 12.69
N PHE A 270 5.60 10.02 11.43
CA PHE A 270 6.50 9.00 10.90
C PHE A 270 7.92 9.18 11.47
N ASP A 271 8.02 9.43 12.76
CA ASP A 271 9.29 9.60 13.46
C ASP A 271 9.99 8.25 13.56
N GLY A 272 11.30 8.27 13.31
CA GLY A 272 12.15 7.10 13.45
C GLY A 272 12.00 6.04 12.36
N ILE A 273 11.30 6.31 11.24
CA ILE A 273 11.33 5.40 10.10
C ILE A 273 12.64 5.60 9.32
N GLU A 274 13.44 4.54 9.30
CA GLU A 274 14.69 4.43 8.55
C GLU A 274 14.49 4.70 7.05
N GLU A 275 15.53 5.25 6.42
CA GLU A 275 15.56 5.46 4.97
C GLU A 275 15.62 4.11 4.23
N LEU A 276 15.10 4.08 3.00
CA LEU A 276 15.24 2.92 2.13
C LEU A 276 16.72 2.66 1.84
N PRO A 277 17.20 1.42 1.94
CA PRO A 277 18.59 1.09 1.64
C PRO A 277 18.88 1.38 0.17
N GLU A 278 20.01 2.04 -0.09
CA GLU A 278 20.50 2.31 -1.45
C GLU A 278 21.56 1.30 -1.91
N LEU A 279 22.16 0.57 -0.97
CA LEU A 279 23.26 -0.35 -1.22
C LEU A 279 22.87 -1.75 -0.74
N SER A 280 23.41 -2.77 -1.41
CA SER A 280 23.26 -4.14 -0.93
C SER A 280 24.07 -4.37 0.35
N ASP A 281 23.70 -5.36 1.16
CA ASP A 281 24.44 -5.76 2.36
C ASP A 281 25.89 -6.13 2.00
N VAL A 282 26.07 -6.73 0.82
CA VAL A 282 27.38 -7.09 0.27
C VAL A 282 28.20 -5.84 -0.05
N ASP A 283 27.58 -4.81 -0.65
CA ASP A 283 28.25 -3.54 -0.95
C ASP A 283 28.59 -2.78 0.32
N ILE A 284 27.72 -2.81 1.33
CA ILE A 284 27.97 -2.21 2.65
C ILE A 284 29.18 -2.89 3.31
N GLU A 285 29.22 -4.22 3.30
CA GLU A 285 30.34 -4.99 3.87
C GLU A 285 31.65 -4.76 3.11
N ASN A 286 31.59 -4.67 1.77
CA ASN A 286 32.76 -4.35 0.95
C ASN A 286 33.29 -2.94 1.24
N LYS A 287 32.42 -1.92 1.30
CA LYS A 287 32.81 -0.55 1.68
C LYS A 287 33.40 -0.49 3.08
N ARG A 288 32.87 -1.28 4.02
CA ARG A 288 33.42 -1.38 5.37
C ARG A 288 34.83 -1.97 5.35
N LYS A 289 35.07 -3.03 4.58
CA LYS A 289 36.40 -3.63 4.42
C LYS A 289 37.39 -2.67 3.76
N GLU A 290 36.97 -1.94 2.72
CA GLU A 290 37.78 -0.91 2.07
C GLU A 290 38.14 0.21 3.04
N PHE A 291 37.19 0.67 3.86
CA PHE A 291 37.43 1.67 4.89
C PHE A 291 38.38 1.16 6.00
N ASP A 292 38.17 -0.07 6.47
CA ASP A 292 39.05 -0.70 7.47
C ASP A 292 40.47 -0.90 6.92
N GLN A 293 40.60 -1.26 5.64
CA GLN A 293 41.87 -1.36 4.95
C GLN A 293 42.55 0.01 4.85
N TRP A 294 41.81 1.05 4.44
CA TRP A 294 42.30 2.42 4.37
C TRP A 294 42.77 2.94 5.75
N LEU A 295 42.04 2.62 6.83
CA LEU A 295 42.47 2.95 8.19
C LEU A 295 43.77 2.24 8.60
N ARG A 296 43.98 0.98 8.16
CA ARG A 296 45.21 0.20 8.43
C ARG A 296 46.41 0.70 7.63
N GLU A 297 46.19 1.11 6.38
CA GLU A 297 47.23 1.67 5.51
C GLU A 297 47.69 3.07 5.98
N GLY A 298 46.92 3.67 6.89
CA GLY A 298 47.16 5.00 7.46
C GLY A 298 46.57 6.07 6.56
N MET A 299 46.03 7.14 7.16
CA MET A 299 45.60 8.30 6.40
C MET A 299 46.78 8.79 5.56
N PRO A 300 46.66 8.87 4.21
CA PRO A 300 47.71 9.47 3.41
C PRO A 300 47.89 10.90 3.92
N LEU A 301 49.06 11.17 4.49
CA LEU A 301 49.42 12.50 4.93
C LEU A 301 49.41 13.36 3.66
N LYS A 302 48.50 14.34 3.60
CA LYS A 302 48.31 15.22 2.44
C LYS A 302 49.58 15.99 2.08
N GLU A 303 50.52 16.09 3.00
CA GLU A 303 51.81 16.73 2.84
C GLU A 303 52.83 15.91 3.63
N ASP A 304 54.03 15.72 3.07
CA ASP A 304 55.17 15.26 3.86
C ASP A 304 55.24 16.14 5.10
N ILE A 305 55.18 15.52 6.29
CA ILE A 305 55.44 16.25 7.53
C ILE A 305 56.85 16.82 7.37
N ILE A 306 56.93 18.12 7.06
CA ILE A 306 58.21 18.83 7.02
C ILE A 306 58.79 18.62 8.40
N ALA A 307 59.89 17.85 8.45
CA ALA A 307 60.52 17.48 9.71
C ALA A 307 60.64 18.75 10.57
N PRO A 308 60.14 18.73 11.82
CA PRO A 308 60.11 19.92 12.64
C PRO A 308 61.51 20.51 12.65
N LYS A 309 61.64 21.77 12.18
CA LYS A 309 62.91 22.49 12.24
C LYS A 309 63.42 22.37 13.66
N THR A 310 64.62 21.80 13.81
CA THR A 310 65.24 21.58 15.11
C THR A 310 65.37 22.94 15.79
N VAL A 311 64.54 23.19 16.80
CA VAL A 311 64.60 24.42 17.59
C VAL A 311 65.82 24.27 18.50
N THR A 312 66.91 24.93 18.13
CA THR A 312 68.08 25.04 19.00
C THR A 312 67.80 26.08 20.07
N PHE A 313 67.61 25.63 21.31
CA PHE A 313 67.55 26.51 22.47
C PHE A 313 68.94 27.13 22.68
N LYS A 314 69.02 28.46 22.65
CA LYS A 314 70.25 29.18 23.04
C LYS A 314 70.56 28.83 24.50
N LYS A 315 71.78 28.36 24.75
CA LYS A 315 72.30 28.22 26.12
C LYS A 315 72.21 29.59 26.83
N PRO A 316 71.78 29.62 28.11
CA PRO A 316 71.81 30.84 28.91
C PRO A 316 73.26 31.35 29.01
N ARG A 317 73.44 32.67 28.94
CA ARG A 317 74.75 33.31 29.15
C ARG A 317 75.10 33.21 30.63
N GLU A 318 76.28 32.67 30.91
CA GLU A 318 76.92 32.70 32.24
C GLU A 318 77.32 34.11 32.63
#